data_AF-A0A8C6XVT7-F1
#
_entry.id   AF-A0A8C6XVT7-F1
#
_cell.length_a   1.000
_cell.length_b   1.000
_cell.length_c   1.000
_cell.angle_alpha   90.00
_cell.angle_beta   90.00
_cell.angle_gamma   90.00
#
_symmetry.space_group_name_H-M   'P 1'
#
loop_
_entity.id
_entity.type
_entity.pdbx_description
1 polymer ?
#
loop_
_entity_poly.entity_id
_entity_poly.type
_entity_poly.pdbx_seq_one_letter_code
_entity_poly.pdbx_strand_id
1 'polypeptide(L)'
;MALIPCCFPGSPVSSLPETVVLMDKAPLPSRSLQQGRNLYTIINAVPVRRWKEFVRGLGLQDGEIELVELEHSQFREQQYEMLKRWCQQRGASLAAILDNLEAMQLGGCAQELKEKLQNLLLRWG
;
A
#
# COMPACT_ATOMS: atom_id res chain seq x y z
N MET A 1 18.22 59.97 -16.15
CA MET A 1 17.72 58.61 -16.44
C MET A 1 18.31 57.70 -15.39
N ALA A 2 17.45 56.96 -14.69
CA ALA A 2 17.72 56.36 -13.39
C ALA A 2 18.76 55.23 -13.44
N LEU A 3 19.61 55.22 -12.41
CA LEU A 3 20.41 54.09 -11.98
C LEU A 3 19.48 52.98 -11.48
N ILE A 4 19.61 51.75 -11.97
CA ILE A 4 19.17 50.57 -11.23
C ILE A 4 20.39 49.66 -11.04
N PRO A 5 20.88 49.51 -9.80
CA PRO A 5 21.86 48.51 -9.41
C PRO A 5 21.12 47.23 -9.00
N CYS A 6 21.34 46.14 -9.71
CA CYS A 6 20.88 44.82 -9.28
C CYS A 6 22.06 44.06 -8.66
N CYS A 7 22.22 44.20 -7.34
CA CYS A 7 22.91 43.20 -6.54
C CYS A 7 21.84 42.24 -6.01
N PHE A 8 21.98 40.93 -6.19
CA PHE A 8 22.36 40.04 -5.09
C PHE A 8 22.67 38.63 -5.65
N PRO A 9 23.66 37.93 -5.07
CA PRO A 9 24.14 36.64 -5.53
C PRO A 9 23.37 35.51 -4.82
N GLY A 10 22.89 34.53 -5.58
CA GLY A 10 22.32 33.30 -5.05
C GLY A 10 23.09 32.10 -5.56
N SER A 11 23.99 31.56 -4.74
CA SER A 11 24.44 30.16 -4.87
C SER A 11 23.60 29.28 -3.91
N PRO A 12 23.84 27.96 -3.86
CA PRO A 12 23.15 26.93 -4.64
C PRO A 12 22.28 26.04 -3.74
N VAL A 13 21.26 25.37 -4.27
CA VAL A 13 20.71 24.19 -3.57
C VAL A 13 20.23 23.14 -4.56
N SER A 14 20.76 21.94 -4.34
CA SER A 14 20.36 20.65 -4.90
C SER A 14 18.88 20.53 -5.19
N SER A 15 18.53 19.94 -6.34
CA SER A 15 17.96 18.59 -6.40
C SER A 15 17.51 18.26 -7.82
N LEU A 16 18.22 17.34 -8.48
CA LEU A 16 17.59 16.43 -9.43
C LEU A 16 16.86 15.33 -8.63
N PRO A 17 15.96 14.53 -9.22
CA PRO A 17 15.28 14.66 -10.52
C PRO A 17 13.74 14.57 -10.39
N GLU A 18 12.98 15.36 -11.14
CA GLU A 18 11.56 15.04 -11.34
C GLU A 18 11.48 13.84 -12.30
N THR A 19 11.23 12.70 -11.66
CA THR A 19 11.17 11.37 -12.22
C THR A 19 10.21 11.28 -13.39
N VAL A 20 10.78 10.77 -14.48
CA VAL A 20 10.14 10.06 -15.60
C VAL A 20 8.74 9.53 -15.25
N VAL A 21 7.77 10.14 -15.90
CA VAL A 21 6.38 9.67 -16.02
C VAL A 21 6.41 8.33 -16.76
N LEU A 22 6.36 7.23 -16.02
CA LEU A 22 5.89 5.95 -16.53
C LEU A 22 4.54 5.66 -15.87
N MET A 23 3.51 6.11 -16.57
CA MET A 23 2.11 5.83 -16.26
C MET A 23 1.81 4.38 -16.65
N ASP A 24 2.13 3.43 -15.78
CA ASP A 24 1.59 2.08 -15.85
C ASP A 24 0.54 1.92 -14.73
N LYS A 25 -0.73 2.08 -15.13
CA LYS A 25 -1.94 1.71 -14.38
C LYS A 25 -1.85 1.92 -12.86
N ALA A 26 -1.68 3.15 -12.37
CA ALA A 26 -1.77 3.42 -10.95
C ALA A 26 -3.21 3.19 -10.45
N PRO A 27 -3.48 2.17 -9.60
CA PRO A 27 -4.75 2.07 -8.90
C PRO A 27 -4.85 3.25 -7.94
N LEU A 28 -5.96 3.99 -8.03
CA LEU A 28 -6.28 5.09 -7.11
C LEU A 28 -5.96 4.66 -5.67
N PRO A 29 -5.19 5.46 -4.90
CA PRO A 29 -4.94 5.15 -3.49
C PRO A 29 -6.29 5.14 -2.80
N SER A 30 -6.77 3.94 -2.53
CA SER A 30 -8.06 3.74 -1.92
C SER A 30 -7.86 4.05 -0.45
N ARG A 31 -7.90 5.33 -0.06
CA ARG A 31 -7.82 5.76 1.36
C ARG A 31 -8.83 5.00 2.22
N SER A 32 -9.90 4.51 1.61
CA SER A 32 -10.83 3.56 2.20
C SER A 32 -10.16 2.28 2.72
N LEU A 33 -9.19 1.68 2.04
CA LEU A 33 -8.49 0.47 2.50
C LEU A 33 -7.54 0.72 3.69
N GLN A 34 -7.09 1.96 3.90
CA GLN A 34 -6.36 2.34 5.12
C GLN A 34 -7.26 2.37 6.37
N GLN A 35 -8.58 2.26 6.20
CA GLN A 35 -9.51 2.14 7.31
C GLN A 35 -9.31 0.80 8.02
N GLY A 36 -9.10 0.81 9.34
CA GLY A 36 -8.88 -0.41 10.14
C GLY A 36 -9.89 -1.53 9.90
N ARG A 37 -11.16 -1.19 9.62
CA ARG A 37 -12.22 -2.17 9.30
C ARG A 37 -11.94 -2.97 8.02
N ASN A 38 -11.34 -2.34 7.01
CA ASN A 38 -11.06 -2.98 5.72
C ASN A 38 -9.82 -3.88 5.82
N LEU A 39 -8.83 -3.49 6.62
CA LEU A 39 -7.66 -4.33 6.94
C LEU A 39 -8.08 -5.68 7.54
N TYR A 40 -8.98 -5.68 8.53
CA TYR A 40 -9.49 -6.93 9.10
C TYR A 40 -10.28 -7.79 8.11
N THR A 41 -10.98 -7.15 7.17
CA THR A 41 -11.69 -7.88 6.11
C THR A 41 -10.71 -8.63 5.22
N ILE A 42 -9.57 -8.01 4.89
CA ILE A 42 -8.48 -8.62 4.12
C ILE A 42 -7.83 -9.76 4.92
N ILE A 43 -7.51 -9.52 6.19
CA ILE A 43 -6.91 -10.53 7.09
C ILE A 43 -7.79 -11.78 7.20
N ASN A 44 -9.12 -11.62 7.26
CA ASN A 44 -10.04 -12.75 7.34
C ASN A 44 -10.24 -13.46 5.98
N ALA A 45 -10.05 -12.75 4.86
CA ALA A 45 -10.17 -13.34 3.53
C ALA A 45 -8.92 -14.14 3.11
N VAL A 46 -7.74 -13.76 3.60
CA VAL A 46 -6.48 -14.41 3.25
C VAL A 46 -6.14 -15.51 4.25
N PRO A 47 -5.91 -16.76 3.79
CA PRO A 47 -5.55 -17.86 4.68
C PRO A 47 -4.18 -17.64 5.35
N VAL A 48 -4.15 -17.81 6.67
CA VAL A 48 -2.95 -17.63 7.51
C VAL A 48 -1.71 -18.40 7.02
N ARG A 49 -1.93 -19.60 6.46
CA ARG A 49 -0.85 -20.47 5.96
C ARG A 49 -0.07 -19.87 4.79
N ARG A 50 -0.72 -19.05 3.97
CA ARG A 50 -0.13 -18.40 2.78
C ARG A 50 0.12 -16.91 2.98
N TRP A 51 -0.03 -16.40 4.21
CA TRP A 51 0.07 -14.97 4.49
C TRP A 51 1.44 -14.39 4.13
N LYS A 52 2.53 -15.06 4.51
CA LYS A 52 3.90 -14.59 4.21
C LYS A 52 4.17 -14.46 2.72
N GLU A 53 3.77 -15.47 1.95
CA GLU A 53 3.90 -15.43 0.49
C GLU A 53 3.06 -14.29 -0.11
N PHE A 54 1.87 -14.03 0.46
CA PHE A 54 1.00 -12.94 0.05
C PHE A 54 1.61 -11.56 0.32
N VAL A 55 2.08 -11.27 1.54
CA VAL A 55 2.70 -9.95 1.83
C VAL A 55 3.99 -9.71 1.05
N ARG A 56 4.77 -10.75 0.76
CA ARG A 56 5.91 -10.67 -0.15
C ARG A 56 5.49 -10.35 -1.58
N GLY A 57 4.43 -11.02 -2.06
CA GLY A 57 3.90 -10.77 -3.39
C GLY A 57 3.24 -9.39 -3.55
N LEU A 58 2.70 -8.81 -2.47
CA LEU A 58 2.27 -7.42 -2.40
C LEU A 58 3.45 -6.42 -2.52
N GLY A 59 4.70 -6.90 -2.40
CA GLY A 59 5.91 -6.10 -2.48
C GLY A 59 6.26 -5.37 -1.18
N LEU A 60 5.80 -5.89 -0.03
CA LEU A 60 6.32 -5.49 1.27
C LEU A 60 7.74 -6.03 1.41
N GLN A 61 8.69 -5.18 1.82
CA GLN A 61 10.09 -5.60 1.94
C GLN A 61 10.23 -6.67 3.02
N ASP A 62 11.08 -7.66 2.77
CA ASP A 62 11.40 -8.71 3.74
C ASP A 62 11.88 -8.15 5.07
N GLY A 63 12.65 -7.07 5.06
CA GLY A 63 13.08 -6.39 6.28
C GLY A 63 11.91 -5.87 7.13
N GLU A 64 10.84 -5.37 6.49
CA GLU A 64 9.64 -4.93 7.21
C GLU A 64 8.82 -6.12 7.74
N ILE A 65 8.79 -7.22 7.00
CA ILE A 65 8.15 -8.47 7.44
C ILE A 65 8.86 -9.00 8.69
N GLU A 66 10.19 -9.13 8.64
CA GLU A 66 11.01 -9.60 9.77
C GLU A 66 10.88 -8.67 10.98
N LEU A 67 10.87 -7.35 10.76
CA LEU A 67 10.71 -6.37 11.82
C LEU A 67 9.34 -6.49 12.51
N VAL A 68 8.25 -6.66 11.75
CA VAL A 68 6.92 -6.90 12.33
C VAL A 68 6.88 -8.22 13.13
N GLU A 69 7.52 -9.28 12.63
CA GLU A 69 7.60 -10.56 13.35
C GLU A 69 8.40 -10.46 14.66
N LEU A 70 9.41 -9.59 14.70
CA LEU A 70 10.19 -9.32 15.90
C LEU A 70 9.42 -8.44 16.91
N GLU A 71 8.69 -7.44 16.42
CA GLU A 71 7.92 -6.49 17.24
C GLU A 71 6.68 -7.14 17.86
N HIS A 72 6.04 -8.08 17.14
CA HIS A 72 4.76 -8.66 17.54
C HIS A 72 4.84 -10.18 17.67
N SER A 73 4.55 -10.71 18.86
CA SER A 73 4.48 -12.17 19.08
C SER A 73 3.17 -12.79 18.58
N GLN A 74 2.10 -11.98 18.46
CA GLN A 74 0.80 -12.47 18.03
C GLN A 74 0.67 -12.46 16.51
N PHE A 75 0.37 -13.62 15.93
CA PHE A 75 0.20 -13.76 14.48
C PHE A 75 -0.83 -12.77 13.91
N ARG A 76 -1.96 -12.55 14.61
CA ARG A 76 -3.00 -11.61 14.16
C ARG A 76 -2.51 -10.16 14.13
N GLU A 77 -1.68 -9.76 15.10
CA GLU A 77 -1.08 -8.42 15.12
C GLU A 77 -0.05 -8.26 14.01
N GLN A 78 0.77 -9.30 13.79
CA GLN A 78 1.74 -9.31 12.69
C GLN A 78 1.03 -9.10 11.33
N GLN A 79 -0.05 -9.83 11.08
CA GLN A 79 -0.85 -9.66 9.86
C GLN A 79 -1.36 -8.23 9.69
N TYR A 80 -1.87 -7.65 10.77
CA TYR A 80 -2.38 -6.28 10.75
C TYR A 80 -1.27 -5.26 10.46
N GLU A 81 -0.14 -5.35 11.16
CA GLU A 81 0.95 -4.39 11.01
C GLU A 81 1.68 -4.55 9.67
N MET A 82 1.83 -5.76 9.13
CA MET A 82 2.35 -5.97 7.77
C MET A 82 1.46 -5.28 6.74
N LEU A 83 0.14 -5.51 6.81
CA LEU A 83 -0.76 -4.94 5.83
C LEU A 83 -0.87 -3.42 5.98
N LYS A 84 -0.85 -2.91 7.21
CA LYS A 84 -0.83 -1.48 7.51
C LYS A 84 0.43 -0.79 6.98
N ARG A 85 1.62 -1.37 7.18
CA ARG A 85 2.89 -0.86 6.63
C ARG A 85 2.88 -0.85 5.10
N TRP A 86 2.44 -1.95 4.47
CA TRP A 86 2.29 -2.01 3.02
C TRP A 86 1.37 -0.90 2.49
N CYS A 87 0.24 -0.72 3.17
CA CYS A 87 -0.80 0.26 2.86
C CYS A 87 -0.31 1.71 3.02
N GLN A 88 0.61 1.96 3.95
CA GLN A 88 1.29 3.25 4.14
C GLN A 88 2.41 3.49 3.12
N GLN A 89 3.20 2.48 2.77
CA GLN A 89 4.36 2.61 1.88
C GLN A 89 3.98 2.70 0.39
N ARG A 90 3.09 1.83 -0.08
CA ARG A 90 2.75 1.71 -1.52
C ARG A 90 1.44 2.38 -1.92
N GLY A 91 0.67 2.84 -0.94
CA GLY A 91 -0.69 3.33 -1.15
C GLY A 91 -1.65 2.15 -1.33
N ALA A 92 -2.63 2.06 -0.44
CA ALA A 92 -3.60 0.99 -0.38
C ALA A 92 -4.31 0.76 -1.72
N SER A 93 -3.92 -0.29 -2.44
CA SER A 93 -4.48 -0.64 -3.73
C SER A 93 -5.26 -1.95 -3.65
N LEU A 94 -6.57 -1.87 -3.86
CA LEU A 94 -7.38 -3.09 -3.96
C LEU A 94 -6.89 -3.96 -5.12
N ALA A 95 -6.59 -3.35 -6.26
CA ALA A 95 -6.14 -4.06 -7.45
C ALA A 95 -4.89 -4.89 -7.16
N ALA A 96 -3.88 -4.31 -6.50
CA ALA A 96 -2.65 -5.04 -6.16
C ALA A 96 -2.90 -6.26 -5.25
N ILE A 97 -3.86 -6.16 -4.33
CA ILE A 97 -4.27 -7.30 -3.50
C ILE A 97 -4.97 -8.38 -4.35
N LEU A 98 -5.88 -7.98 -5.24
CA LEU A 98 -6.61 -8.90 -6.09
C LEU A 98 -5.69 -9.61 -7.09
N ASP A 99 -4.85 -8.86 -7.79
CA ASP A 99 -3.82 -9.39 -8.70
C ASP A 99 -2.90 -10.38 -7.97
N ASN A 100 -2.48 -10.05 -6.74
CA ASN A 100 -1.63 -10.94 -5.96
C ASN A 100 -2.37 -12.23 -5.57
N LEU A 101 -3.61 -12.13 -5.09
CA LEU A 101 -4.41 -13.30 -4.76
C LEU A 101 -4.68 -14.18 -5.98
N GLU A 102 -4.95 -13.60 -7.15
CA GLU A 102 -5.10 -14.34 -8.40
C GLU A 102 -3.81 -15.07 -8.79
N ALA A 103 -2.65 -14.40 -8.68
CA ALA A 103 -1.35 -15.01 -8.95
C ALA A 103 -1.05 -16.21 -8.02
N MET A 104 -1.57 -16.19 -6.79
CA MET A 104 -1.43 -17.28 -5.81
C MET A 104 -2.51 -18.38 -5.93
N GLN A 105 -3.31 -18.37 -6.99
CA GLN A 105 -4.50 -19.22 -7.15
C GLN A 105 -5.53 -19.09 -6.02
N LEU A 106 -5.58 -17.92 -5.37
CA LEU A 106 -6.59 -17.52 -4.38
C LEU A 106 -7.64 -16.59 -5.01
N GLY A 107 -7.93 -16.77 -6.30
CA GLY A 107 -8.90 -15.94 -7.04
C GLY A 107 -10.31 -15.92 -6.41
N GLY A 108 -10.74 -17.04 -5.81
CA GLY A 108 -12.00 -17.08 -5.04
C GLY A 108 -12.01 -16.14 -3.83
N CYS A 109 -10.90 -16.08 -3.09
CA CYS A 109 -10.74 -15.13 -1.98
C CYS A 109 -10.67 -13.69 -2.48
N ALA A 110 -10.01 -13.47 -3.62
CA ALA A 110 -9.92 -12.16 -4.26
C ALA A 110 -11.33 -11.62 -4.59
N GLN A 111 -12.14 -12.44 -5.26
CA GLN A 111 -13.49 -12.05 -5.66
C GLN A 111 -14.39 -11.78 -4.45
N GLU A 112 -14.38 -12.66 -3.44
CA GLU A 112 -15.16 -12.46 -2.21
C GLU A 112 -14.74 -11.19 -1.47
N LEU A 113 -13.43 -10.93 -1.39
CA LEU A 113 -12.88 -9.73 -0.76
C LEU A 113 -13.31 -8.47 -1.51
N LYS A 114 -13.26 -8.48 -2.85
CA LYS A 114 -13.72 -7.38 -3.70
C LYS A 114 -15.19 -7.09 -3.46
N GLU A 115 -16.04 -8.10 -3.48
CA GLU A 115 -17.49 -7.94 -3.24
C GLU A 115 -17.76 -7.41 -1.84
N LYS A 116 -17.09 -7.93 -0.81
CA LYS A 116 -17.22 -7.43 0.57
C LYS A 116 -16.82 -5.96 0.67
N LEU A 117 -15.69 -5.58 0.10
CA LEU A 117 -15.20 -4.20 0.16
C LEU A 117 -16.05 -3.24 -0.69
N GLN A 118 -16.53 -3.67 -1.86
CA GLN A 118 -17.49 -2.90 -2.66
C GLN A 118 -18.82 -2.72 -1.93
N ASN A 119 -19.35 -3.78 -1.31
CA ASN A 119 -20.58 -3.69 -0.52
C ASN A 119 -20.40 -2.77 0.69
N LEU A 120 -19.25 -2.82 1.37
CA LEU A 120 -18.89 -1.89 2.45
C LEU A 120 -18.69 -0.45 1.98
N LEU A 121 -18.42 -0.19 0.71
CA LEU A 121 -18.39 1.16 0.17
C LEU A 121 -19.79 1.64 -0.21
N LEU A 122 -20.62 0.76 -0.80
CA LEU A 122 -22.00 1.06 -1.18
C LEU A 122 -22.95 1.22 0.02
N ARG A 123 -22.71 0.51 1.13
CA ARG A 123 -23.50 0.66 2.37
C ARG A 123 -23.25 1.96 3.14
N TRP A 124 -22.23 2.72 2.77
CA TRP A 124 -21.78 3.90 3.51
C TRP A 124 -21.56 5.14 2.61
N GLY A 125 -22.11 5.11 1.39
CA GLY A 125 -22.27 6.28 0.51
C GLY A 125 -23.72 6.73 0.53
#